data_AF-A0A545SC19-F1
#
_entry.id   AF-A0A545SC19-F1
#
_cell.length_a   1.000
_cell.length_b   1.000
_cell.length_c   1.000
_cell.angle_alpha   90.00
_cell.angle_beta   90.00
_cell.angle_gamma   90.00
#
_symmetry.space_group_name_H-M   'P 1'
#
loop_
_entity.id
_entity.type
_entity.pdbx_description
1 polymer ?
#
loop_
_entity_poly.entity_id
_entity_poly.type
_entity_poly.pdbx_seq_one_letter_code
_entity_poly.pdbx_strand_id
1 'polypeptide(L)'
;MYISKEVITNFISVYFVAMYFVLPQPYAKYSLDVGLFALSGAVTNQLAIYMLFHKVPFLYGSGVIEKNFESFKMAIKNMMMKEFFTVQQIKNFFTKEDQKIDLKPMISIIDFNPAFNAISTTILESKFGDMIKLFGAEKNIESFREPFILKIRENFENMVDSNQFKDSLNGYIINSSLSQDLINSVDSIIDDRLNQLTPVMIKEIVQHLISKHLGWLVVWGGVLGGLIGLVSSVLFSTI
;
A
#
# COMPACT_ATOMS: atom_id res chain seq x y z
N MET A 1 -11.18 -30.01 10.68
CA MET A 1 -10.92 -29.63 12.09
C MET A 1 -9.40 -29.63 12.27
N TYR A 2 -8.75 -28.49 12.00
CA TYR A 2 -7.29 -28.40 12.18
C TYR A 2 -7.01 -28.28 13.67
N ILE A 3 -6.37 -29.29 14.26
CA ILE A 3 -5.94 -29.22 15.65
C ILE A 3 -4.86 -28.14 15.71
N SER A 4 -5.09 -27.09 16.50
CA SER A 4 -4.12 -26.01 16.64
C SER A 4 -2.89 -26.49 17.41
N LYS A 5 -1.74 -25.87 17.13
CA LYS A 5 -0.47 -26.23 17.79
C LYS A 5 -0.57 -26.06 19.30
N GLU A 6 -1.33 -25.07 19.78
CA GLU A 6 -1.55 -24.84 21.21
C GLU A 6 -2.26 -26.03 21.87
N VAL A 7 -3.30 -26.57 21.22
CA VAL A 7 -4.09 -27.70 21.76
C VAL A 7 -3.22 -28.94 21.91
N ILE A 8 -2.34 -29.22 20.94
CA ILE A 8 -1.42 -30.36 21.01
C ILE A 8 -0.44 -30.17 22.17
N THR A 9 0.17 -28.99 22.31
CA THR A 9 1.12 -28.73 23.40
C THR A 9 0.46 -28.86 24.77
N ASN A 10 -0.71 -28.26 24.97
CA ASN A 10 -1.45 -28.37 26.22
C ASN A 10 -1.83 -29.83 26.53
N PHE A 11 -2.28 -30.58 25.52
CA PHE A 11 -2.62 -31.99 25.68
C PHE A 11 -1.40 -32.83 26.08
N ILE A 12 -0.25 -32.60 25.45
CA ILE A 12 1.01 -33.28 25.82
C ILE A 12 1.42 -32.92 27.26
N SER A 13 1.34 -31.65 27.65
CA SER A 13 1.66 -31.24 29.02
C SER A 13 0.74 -31.90 30.05
N VAL A 14 -0.57 -31.93 29.80
CA VAL A 14 -1.55 -32.62 30.66
C VAL A 14 -1.28 -34.13 30.70
N TYR A 15 -0.88 -34.73 29.58
CA TYR A 15 -0.51 -36.14 29.51
C TYR A 15 0.67 -36.48 30.43
N PHE A 16 1.72 -35.65 30.44
CA PHE A 16 2.83 -35.80 31.39
C PHE A 16 2.39 -35.65 32.85
N VAL A 17 1.48 -34.71 33.16
CA VAL A 17 0.88 -34.61 34.50
C VAL A 17 0.11 -35.89 34.86
N ALA A 18 -0.67 -36.45 33.94
CA ALA A 18 -1.47 -37.65 34.17
C ALA A 18 -0.59 -38.90 34.38
N MET A 19 0.57 -38.98 33.73
CA MET A 19 1.53 -40.08 33.91
C MET A 19 2.05 -40.23 35.34
N TYR A 20 1.96 -39.19 36.17
CA TYR A 20 2.25 -39.26 37.61
C TYR A 20 1.48 -40.38 38.33
N PHE A 21 0.22 -40.64 37.95
CA PHE A 21 -0.63 -41.61 38.64
C PHE A 21 -0.34 -43.07 38.27
N VAL A 22 0.43 -43.31 37.20
CA VAL A 22 0.69 -44.64 36.64
C VAL A 22 2.15 -45.07 36.83
N LEU A 23 3.08 -44.11 36.84
CA LEU A 23 4.50 -44.39 36.94
C LEU A 23 4.96 -44.66 38.38
N PRO A 24 5.93 -45.56 38.60
CA PRO A 24 6.56 -45.74 39.91
C PRO A 24 7.53 -44.58 40.21
N GLN A 25 7.79 -44.35 41.50
CA GLN A 25 8.87 -43.45 41.94
C GLN A 25 10.23 -44.03 41.54
N PRO A 26 11.21 -43.22 41.09
CA PRO A 26 11.24 -41.74 41.06
C PRO A 26 10.69 -41.11 39.75
N TYR A 27 10.39 -41.91 38.73
CA TYR A 27 9.96 -41.43 37.42
C TYR A 27 8.64 -40.65 37.44
N ALA A 28 7.76 -40.97 38.40
CA ALA A 28 6.53 -40.22 38.65
C ALA A 28 6.80 -38.73 38.94
N LYS A 29 7.78 -38.42 39.80
CA LYS A 29 8.13 -37.04 40.16
C LYS A 29 8.67 -36.27 38.96
N TYR A 30 9.55 -36.89 38.17
CA TYR A 30 10.07 -36.29 36.93
C TYR A 30 8.95 -35.96 35.95
N SER A 31 8.00 -36.88 35.75
CA SER A 31 6.88 -36.68 34.84
C SER A 31 5.95 -35.55 35.29
N LEU A 32 5.67 -35.46 36.60
CA LEU A 32 4.86 -34.40 37.19
C LEU A 32 5.49 -33.02 37.02
N ASP A 33 6.78 -32.87 37.37
CA ASP A 33 7.47 -31.57 37.29
C ASP A 33 7.60 -31.12 35.83
N VAL A 34 7.94 -32.03 34.91
CA VAL A 34 7.93 -31.75 33.47
C VAL A 34 6.54 -31.30 33.02
N GLY A 35 5.49 -32.02 33.40
CA GLY A 35 4.11 -31.72 33.01
C GLY A 35 3.63 -30.37 33.53
N LEU A 36 3.86 -30.06 34.81
CA LEU A 36 3.43 -28.82 35.45
C LEU A 36 4.15 -27.59 34.88
N PHE A 37 5.47 -27.66 34.72
CA PHE A 37 6.22 -26.54 34.14
C PHE A 37 5.91 -26.37 32.65
N ALA A 38 5.76 -27.46 31.89
CA ALA A 38 5.33 -27.38 30.49
C ALA A 38 3.94 -26.77 30.36
N LEU A 39 2.98 -27.20 31.20
CA LEU A 39 1.62 -26.68 31.18
C LEU A 39 1.60 -25.19 31.54
N SER A 40 2.33 -24.79 32.59
CA SER A 40 2.43 -23.39 33.00
C SER A 40 3.02 -22.51 31.88
N GLY A 41 4.09 -22.96 31.23
CA GLY A 41 4.71 -22.24 30.10
C GLY A 41 3.77 -22.12 28.90
N ALA A 42 3.09 -23.20 28.53
CA ALA A 42 2.13 -23.20 27.42
C ALA A 42 0.92 -22.28 27.71
N VAL A 43 0.31 -22.40 28.89
CA VAL A 43 -0.86 -21.58 29.30
C VAL A 43 -0.49 -20.11 29.40
N THR A 44 0.66 -19.77 29.98
CA THR A 44 1.12 -18.38 30.09
C THR A 44 1.33 -17.76 28.71
N ASN A 45 1.94 -18.48 27.78
CA ASN A 45 2.15 -18.00 26.41
C ASN A 45 0.85 -17.89 25.62
N GLN A 46 -0.09 -18.82 25.82
CA GLN A 46 -1.42 -18.74 25.23
C GLN A 46 -2.18 -17.51 25.75
N LEU A 47 -2.11 -17.23 27.05
CA LEU A 47 -2.68 -16.04 27.65
C LEU A 47 -2.01 -14.76 27.11
N ALA A 48 -0.68 -14.77 26.96
CA ALA A 48 0.08 -13.66 26.39
C ALA A 48 -0.37 -13.34 24.96
N ILE A 49 -0.57 -14.37 24.12
CA ILE A 49 -1.09 -14.19 22.76
C ILE A 49 -2.51 -13.62 22.79
N TYR A 50 -3.38 -14.16 23.66
CA TYR A 50 -4.75 -13.68 23.79
C TYR A 50 -4.81 -12.21 24.24
N MET A 51 -3.99 -11.81 25.22
CA MET A 51 -3.97 -10.44 25.73
C MET A 51 -3.38 -9.42 24.74
N LEU A 52 -2.61 -9.83 23.73
CA LEU A 52 -2.19 -8.90 22.67
C LEU A 52 -3.40 -8.32 21.93
N PHE A 53 -4.40 -9.17 21.68
CA PHE A 53 -5.57 -8.82 20.88
C PHE A 53 -6.80 -8.45 21.71
N HIS A 54 -6.92 -8.94 22.94
CA HIS A 54 -8.09 -8.72 23.78
C HIS A 54 -7.72 -8.01 25.07
N LYS A 55 -8.56 -7.07 25.49
CA LYS A 55 -8.44 -6.45 26.80
C LYS A 55 -8.93 -7.44 27.85
N VAL A 56 -8.06 -7.77 28.80
CA VAL A 56 -8.34 -8.70 29.90
C VAL A 56 -8.35 -7.89 31.20
N PRO A 57 -9.42 -7.95 32.01
CA PRO A 57 -9.44 -7.25 33.29
C PRO A 57 -8.31 -7.77 34.19
N PHE A 58 -7.73 -6.89 35.01
CA PHE A 58 -6.62 -7.17 35.94
C PHE A 58 -5.24 -7.49 35.33
N LEU A 59 -5.11 -7.64 34.01
CA LEU A 59 -3.83 -7.84 33.34
C LEU A 59 -3.34 -6.57 32.64
N TYR A 60 -2.28 -5.97 33.18
CA TYR A 60 -1.59 -4.83 32.55
C TYR A 60 -0.99 -5.25 31.21
N GLY A 61 -1.07 -4.36 30.23
CA GLY A 61 -0.59 -4.64 28.87
C GLY A 61 -1.52 -5.54 28.05
N SER A 62 -2.79 -5.68 28.44
CA SER A 62 -3.81 -6.33 27.58
C SER A 62 -4.42 -5.34 26.58
N GLY A 63 -4.85 -5.85 25.41
CA GLY A 63 -5.41 -5.07 24.31
C GLY A 63 -4.40 -4.13 23.63
N VAL A 64 -3.11 -4.48 23.60
CA VAL A 64 -2.04 -3.60 23.08
C VAL A 64 -2.27 -3.20 21.63
N ILE A 65 -2.79 -4.10 20.78
CA ILE A 65 -3.03 -3.77 19.38
C ILE A 65 -4.10 -2.69 19.22
N GLU A 66 -5.26 -2.87 19.86
CA GLU A 66 -6.36 -1.88 19.84
C GLU A 66 -5.92 -0.56 20.47
N LYS A 67 -5.12 -0.60 21.55
CA LYS A 67 -4.61 0.60 22.23
C LYS A 67 -3.64 1.42 21.38
N ASN A 68 -2.87 0.79 20.49
CA ASN A 68 -1.89 1.46 19.63
C ASN A 68 -2.42 1.69 18.20
N PHE A 69 -3.75 1.72 18.03
CA PHE A 69 -4.42 1.92 16.74
C PHE A 69 -3.84 3.09 15.92
N GLU A 70 -3.66 4.26 16.54
CA GLU A 70 -3.09 5.43 15.85
C GLU A 70 -1.66 5.21 15.36
N SER A 71 -0.84 4.49 16.13
CA SER A 71 0.52 4.16 15.72
C SER A 71 0.53 3.21 14.52
N PHE A 72 -0.39 2.24 14.47
CA PHE A 72 -0.54 1.37 13.29
C PHE A 72 -0.99 2.14 12.06
N LYS A 73 -1.98 3.03 12.23
CA LYS A 73 -2.46 3.91 11.15
C LYS A 73 -1.33 4.75 10.57
N MET A 74 -0.53 5.38 11.43
CA MET A 74 0.63 6.16 11.01
C MET A 74 1.71 5.30 10.34
N ALA A 75 1.95 4.09 10.84
CA ALA A 75 2.89 3.16 10.23
C ALA A 75 2.46 2.75 8.81
N ILE A 76 1.17 2.48 8.61
CA ILE A 76 0.60 2.16 7.29
C ILE A 76 0.75 3.36 6.36
N LYS A 77 0.39 4.57 6.81
CA LYS A 77 0.56 5.80 6.02
C LYS A 77 2.00 5.96 5.56
N ASN A 78 2.94 5.86 6.51
CA ASN A 78 4.36 5.99 6.23
C ASN A 78 4.86 4.94 5.24
N MET A 79 4.44 3.68 5.41
CA MET A 79 4.78 2.62 4.45
C MET A 79 4.24 2.95 3.06
N MET A 80 2.98 3.35 2.93
CA MET A 80 2.38 3.70 1.65
C MET A 80 3.13 4.85 0.96
N MET A 81 3.36 5.94 1.68
CA MET A 81 3.97 7.14 1.10
C MET A 81 5.45 6.96 0.80
N LYS A 82 6.20 6.28 1.68
CA LYS A 82 7.66 6.11 1.52
C LYS A 82 8.03 4.97 0.58
N GLU A 83 7.24 3.91 0.51
CA GLU A 83 7.59 2.73 -0.28
C GLU A 83 6.87 2.67 -1.63
N PHE A 84 5.67 3.26 -1.77
CA PHE A 84 4.84 3.12 -2.98
C PHE A 84 4.56 4.42 -3.73
N PHE A 85 4.51 5.56 -3.03
CA PHE A 85 4.16 6.86 -3.62
C PHE A 85 5.29 7.88 -3.52
N THR A 86 6.50 7.44 -3.85
CA THR A 86 7.66 8.34 -3.93
C THR A 86 7.63 9.19 -5.19
N VAL A 87 8.26 10.37 -5.12
CA VAL A 87 8.48 11.24 -6.30
C VAL A 87 9.11 10.48 -7.46
N GLN A 88 10.06 9.59 -7.19
CA GLN A 88 10.72 8.83 -8.23
C GLN A 88 9.79 7.81 -8.89
N GLN A 89 8.95 7.11 -8.13
CA GLN A 89 7.99 6.15 -8.67
C GLN A 89 6.93 6.84 -9.53
N ILE A 90 6.43 7.99 -9.10
CA ILE A 90 5.48 8.79 -9.87
C ILE A 90 6.11 9.28 -11.17
N LYS A 91 7.35 9.80 -11.13
CA LYS A 91 8.08 10.19 -12.35
C LYS A 91 8.24 9.01 -13.31
N ASN A 92 8.67 7.86 -12.78
CA ASN A 92 8.84 6.64 -13.59
C ASN A 92 7.51 6.14 -14.18
N PHE A 93 6.39 6.34 -13.50
CA PHE A 93 5.05 6.00 -14.00
C PHE A 93 4.68 6.86 -15.21
N PHE A 94 4.82 8.18 -15.11
CA PHE A 94 4.52 9.09 -16.23
C PHE A 94 5.39 8.82 -17.45
N THR A 95 6.71 8.67 -17.26
CA THR A 95 7.61 8.34 -18.38
C THR A 95 7.22 7.06 -19.13
N LYS A 96 6.57 6.09 -18.46
CA LYS A 96 6.07 4.87 -19.10
C LYS A 96 4.70 5.04 -19.77
N GLU A 97 3.79 5.80 -19.16
CA GLU A 97 2.45 6.02 -19.72
C GLU A 97 2.44 7.06 -20.86
N ASP A 98 3.34 8.04 -20.85
CA ASP A 98 3.45 9.05 -21.92
C ASP A 98 3.75 8.42 -23.30
N GLN A 99 4.36 7.23 -23.33
CA GLN A 99 4.55 6.47 -24.57
C GLN A 99 3.23 5.98 -25.19
N LYS A 100 2.11 6.02 -24.46
CA LYS A 100 0.80 5.48 -24.85
C LYS A 100 -0.27 6.55 -25.04
N ILE A 101 -0.01 7.81 -24.70
CA ILE A 101 -1.01 8.88 -24.82
C ILE A 101 -1.10 9.30 -26.29
N ASP A 102 -2.22 8.99 -26.94
CA ASP A 102 -2.57 9.53 -28.26
C ASP A 102 -3.32 10.86 -28.09
N LEU A 103 -2.69 11.95 -28.50
CA LEU A 103 -3.25 13.30 -28.41
C LEU A 103 -3.98 13.73 -29.69
N LYS A 104 -3.96 12.94 -30.78
CA LYS A 104 -4.68 13.25 -32.02
C LYS A 104 -6.18 13.47 -31.81
N PRO A 105 -6.88 12.68 -30.99
CA PRO A 105 -8.30 12.92 -30.74
C PRO A 105 -8.56 14.32 -30.16
N MET A 106 -7.64 14.87 -29.36
CA MET A 106 -7.77 16.24 -28.84
C MET A 106 -7.63 17.29 -29.93
N ILE A 107 -6.83 17.06 -30.97
CA ILE A 107 -6.70 18.01 -32.10
C ILE A 107 -7.97 18.05 -32.94
N SER A 108 -8.69 16.93 -33.04
CA SER A 108 -9.93 16.82 -33.83
C SER A 108 -11.08 17.70 -33.29
N ILE A 109 -11.08 18.01 -32.00
CA ILE A 109 -12.11 18.81 -31.33
C ILE A 109 -11.77 20.31 -31.26
N ILE A 110 -10.56 20.72 -31.67
CA ILE A 110 -10.13 22.12 -31.64
C ILE A 110 -10.71 22.87 -32.86
N ASP A 111 -11.31 24.04 -32.59
CA ASP A 111 -11.74 24.97 -33.63
C ASP A 111 -10.59 25.90 -34.06
N PHE A 112 -10.18 25.79 -35.32
CA PHE A 112 -9.11 26.61 -35.92
C PHE A 112 -9.63 27.84 -36.66
N ASN A 113 -10.95 28.09 -36.70
CA ASN A 113 -11.52 29.30 -37.30
C ASN A 113 -10.93 30.60 -36.74
N PRO A 114 -10.69 30.76 -35.42
CA PRO A 114 -10.07 31.96 -34.87
C PRO A 114 -8.67 32.22 -35.43
N ALA A 115 -7.87 31.16 -35.63
CA ALA A 115 -6.52 31.27 -36.17
C ALA A 115 -6.53 31.75 -37.63
N PHE A 116 -7.44 31.20 -38.44
CA PHE A 116 -7.63 31.67 -39.82
C PHE A 116 -8.10 33.13 -39.86
N ASN A 117 -9.09 33.49 -39.04
CA ASN A 117 -9.61 34.86 -38.97
C ASN A 117 -8.53 35.87 -38.59
N ALA A 118 -7.69 35.54 -37.60
CA ALA A 118 -6.58 36.40 -37.18
C ALA A 118 -5.56 36.62 -38.31
N ILE A 119 -5.17 35.55 -39.03
CA ILE A 119 -4.22 35.63 -40.14
C ILE A 119 -4.83 36.38 -41.32
N SER A 120 -6.08 36.09 -41.68
CA SER A 120 -6.80 36.79 -42.75
C SER A 120 -6.89 38.30 -42.46
N THR A 121 -7.27 38.67 -41.23
CA THR A 121 -7.34 40.07 -40.80
C THR A 121 -5.97 40.74 -40.89
N THR A 122 -4.93 40.10 -40.37
CA THR A 122 -3.55 40.62 -40.43
C THR A 122 -3.08 40.83 -41.87
N ILE A 123 -3.42 39.92 -42.79
CA ILE A 123 -3.07 40.05 -44.21
C ILE A 123 -3.80 41.24 -44.84
N LEU A 124 -5.10 41.40 -44.56
CA LEU A 124 -5.95 42.47 -45.10
C LEU A 124 -5.60 43.87 -44.56
N GLU A 125 -5.05 43.94 -43.35
CA GLU A 125 -4.54 45.16 -42.72
C GLU A 125 -3.09 45.49 -43.13
N SER A 126 -2.37 44.55 -43.74
CA SER A 126 -1.01 44.77 -44.22
C SER A 126 -0.96 45.53 -45.55
N LYS A 127 0.22 46.01 -45.92
CA LYS A 127 0.50 46.61 -47.24
C LYS A 127 0.16 45.67 -48.41
N PHE A 128 0.14 44.36 -48.18
CA PHE A 128 -0.28 43.37 -49.15
C PHE A 128 -1.81 43.32 -49.29
N GLY A 129 -2.54 43.54 -48.19
CA GLY A 129 -3.99 43.68 -48.16
C GLY A 129 -4.49 44.89 -48.95
N ASP A 130 -3.80 46.03 -48.85
CA ASP A 130 -4.10 47.22 -49.68
C ASP A 130 -4.02 46.91 -51.17
N MET A 131 -3.04 46.11 -51.58
CA MET A 131 -2.92 45.64 -52.96
C MET A 131 -4.06 44.68 -53.35
N ILE A 132 -4.42 43.72 -52.48
CA ILE A 132 -5.54 42.78 -52.72
C ILE A 132 -6.87 43.50 -52.88
N LYS A 133 -7.12 44.56 -52.08
CA LYS A 133 -8.33 45.39 -52.16
C LYS A 133 -8.44 46.11 -53.50
N LEU A 134 -7.33 46.62 -54.05
CA LEU A 134 -7.30 47.24 -55.38
C LEU A 134 -7.67 46.26 -56.52
N PHE A 135 -7.38 44.98 -56.36
CA PHE A 135 -7.77 43.92 -57.32
C PHE A 135 -9.13 43.28 -57.01
N GLY A 136 -9.85 43.72 -55.97
CA GLY A 136 -11.17 43.16 -55.59
C GLY A 136 -11.13 41.70 -55.13
N ALA A 137 -9.95 41.17 -54.80
CA ALA A 137 -9.72 39.76 -54.49
C ALA A 137 -9.91 39.42 -52.99
N GLU A 138 -10.46 40.36 -52.20
CA GLU A 138 -10.68 40.20 -50.76
C GLU A 138 -11.55 38.97 -50.44
N LYS A 139 -12.59 38.76 -51.24
CA LYS A 139 -13.49 37.60 -51.12
C LYS A 139 -12.83 36.27 -51.47
N ASN A 140 -11.67 36.28 -52.15
CA ASN A 140 -10.95 35.06 -52.48
C ASN A 140 -10.19 34.51 -51.27
N ILE A 141 -9.85 35.34 -50.27
CA ILE A 141 -9.17 34.86 -49.06
C ILE A 141 -10.04 33.85 -48.32
N GLU A 142 -11.35 34.12 -48.24
CA GLU A 142 -12.31 33.25 -47.58
C GLU A 142 -12.38 31.84 -48.20
N SER A 143 -12.11 31.73 -49.51
CA SER A 143 -12.08 30.41 -50.18
C SER A 143 -10.95 29.51 -49.68
N PHE A 144 -9.93 30.08 -49.03
CA PHE A 144 -8.83 29.33 -48.42
C PHE A 144 -9.10 28.88 -46.98
N ARG A 145 -10.26 29.22 -46.38
CA ARG A 145 -10.57 28.86 -44.98
C ARG A 145 -10.46 27.36 -44.72
N GLU A 146 -11.24 26.57 -45.46
CA GLU A 146 -11.25 25.11 -45.32
C GLU A 146 -9.89 24.45 -45.60
N PRO A 147 -9.20 24.71 -46.72
CA PRO A 147 -7.89 24.11 -46.97
C PRO A 147 -6.84 24.55 -45.94
N PHE A 148 -6.94 25.77 -45.40
CA PHE A 148 -6.06 26.23 -44.33
C PHE A 148 -6.31 25.48 -43.02
N ILE A 149 -7.58 25.38 -42.58
CA ILE A 149 -7.96 24.67 -41.36
C ILE A 149 -7.52 23.20 -41.43
N LEU A 150 -7.75 22.54 -42.58
CA LEU A 150 -7.30 21.16 -42.81
C LEU A 150 -5.78 21.04 -42.71
N LYS A 151 -5.02 21.95 -43.33
CA LYS A 151 -3.56 21.89 -43.30
C LYS A 151 -2.98 22.18 -41.91
N ILE A 152 -3.58 23.11 -41.17
CA ILE A 152 -3.22 23.35 -39.77
C ILE A 152 -3.47 22.10 -38.94
N ARG A 153 -4.65 21.49 -39.07
CA ARG A 153 -5.01 20.29 -38.31
C ARG A 153 -3.99 19.16 -38.55
N GLU A 154 -3.69 18.87 -39.82
CA GLU A 154 -2.68 17.88 -40.21
C GLU A 154 -1.30 18.18 -39.59
N ASN A 155 -0.86 19.45 -39.62
CA ASN A 155 0.41 19.85 -39.04
C ASN A 155 0.43 19.67 -37.51
N PHE A 156 -0.66 20.02 -36.82
CA PHE A 156 -0.77 19.82 -35.37
C PHE A 156 -0.81 18.34 -34.99
N GLU A 157 -1.53 17.51 -35.76
CA GLU A 157 -1.56 16.05 -35.59
C GLU A 157 -0.14 15.44 -35.73
N ASN A 158 0.62 15.89 -36.72
CA ASN A 158 2.01 15.46 -36.88
C ASN A 158 2.92 16.01 -35.77
N MET A 159 2.65 17.22 -35.27
CA MET A 159 3.43 17.83 -34.20
C MET A 159 3.26 17.10 -32.87
N VAL A 160 2.03 16.75 -32.48
CA VAL A 160 1.78 16.03 -31.21
C VAL A 160 2.36 14.61 -31.22
N ASP A 161 2.49 14.00 -32.40
CA ASP A 161 3.15 12.71 -32.57
C ASP A 161 4.67 12.78 -32.51
N SER A 162 5.24 13.95 -32.78
CA SER A 162 6.68 14.15 -32.88
C SER A 162 7.39 13.87 -31.56
N ASN A 163 8.60 13.31 -31.64
CA ASN A 163 9.44 13.05 -30.47
C ASN A 163 9.75 14.35 -29.70
N GLN A 164 9.92 15.47 -30.41
CA GLN A 164 10.19 16.77 -29.79
C GLN A 164 9.05 17.22 -28.87
N PHE A 165 7.79 17.07 -29.31
CA PHE A 165 6.64 17.41 -28.49
C PHE A 165 6.55 16.49 -27.27
N LYS A 166 6.72 15.18 -27.48
CA LYS A 166 6.71 14.18 -26.39
C LYS A 166 7.80 14.45 -25.35
N ASP A 167 9.02 14.75 -25.78
CA ASP A 167 10.14 15.08 -24.89
C ASP A 167 9.87 16.38 -24.10
N SER A 168 9.26 17.37 -24.75
CA SER A 168 8.88 18.64 -24.10
C SER A 168 7.76 18.42 -23.07
N LEU A 169 6.76 17.61 -23.41
CA LEU A 169 5.67 17.23 -22.50
C LEU A 169 6.20 16.45 -21.30
N ASN A 170 7.07 15.45 -21.53
CA ASN A 170 7.74 14.69 -20.48
C ASN A 170 8.53 15.62 -19.55
N GLY A 171 9.30 16.55 -20.12
CA GLY A 171 10.03 17.55 -19.37
C GLY A 171 9.10 18.41 -18.49
N TYR A 172 7.92 18.76 -18.98
CA TYR A 172 6.93 19.50 -18.20
C TYR A 172 6.33 18.62 -17.09
N ILE A 173 5.90 17.39 -17.36
CA ILE A 173 5.30 16.50 -16.35
C ILE A 173 6.29 16.16 -15.22
N ILE A 174 7.55 15.89 -15.57
CA ILE A 174 8.60 15.49 -14.61
C ILE A 174 9.07 16.66 -13.75
N ASN A 175 9.16 17.86 -14.32
CA ASN A 175 9.69 19.05 -13.63
C ASN A 175 8.61 19.99 -13.06
N SER A 176 7.34 19.77 -13.40
CA SER A 176 6.23 20.56 -12.86
C SER A 176 5.88 20.13 -11.43
N SER A 177 5.12 21.00 -10.75
CA SER A 177 4.50 20.68 -9.47
C SER A 177 3.52 19.52 -9.55
N LEU A 178 3.12 19.07 -10.75
CA LEU A 178 2.12 18.01 -10.95
C LEU A 178 2.47 16.73 -10.20
N SER A 179 3.74 16.30 -10.24
CA SER A 179 4.18 15.11 -9.49
C SER A 179 3.97 15.28 -7.98
N GLN A 180 4.21 16.47 -7.46
CA GLN A 180 4.01 16.79 -6.05
C GLN A 180 2.53 16.91 -5.69
N ASP A 181 1.73 17.56 -6.56
CA ASP A 181 0.30 17.74 -6.38
C ASP A 181 -0.44 16.39 -6.39
N LEU A 182 0.01 15.44 -7.23
CA LEU A 182 -0.50 14.08 -7.23
C LEU A 182 -0.15 13.32 -5.95
N ILE A 183 1.09 13.44 -5.47
CA ILE A 183 1.49 12.84 -4.19
C ILE A 183 0.64 13.39 -3.04
N ASN A 184 0.43 14.71 -3.01
CA ASN A 184 -0.41 15.36 -2.00
C ASN A 184 -1.88 14.88 -2.10
N SER A 185 -2.39 14.70 -3.33
CA SER A 185 -3.74 14.19 -3.55
C SER A 185 -3.88 12.74 -3.06
N VAL A 186 -2.88 11.90 -3.35
CA VAL A 186 -2.84 10.52 -2.86
C VAL A 186 -2.71 10.48 -1.34
N ASP A 187 -1.90 11.35 -0.74
CA ASP A 187 -1.76 11.46 0.72
C ASP A 187 -3.12 11.73 1.38
N SER A 188 -3.90 12.67 0.83
CA SER A 188 -5.25 12.99 1.31
C SER A 188 -6.20 11.80 1.19
N ILE A 189 -6.17 11.08 0.06
CA ILE A 189 -7.01 9.89 -0.14
C ILE A 189 -6.65 8.78 0.85
N ILE A 190 -5.35 8.59 1.10
CA ILE A 190 -4.85 7.62 2.08
C ILE A 190 -5.29 8.03 3.48
N ASP A 191 -5.16 9.30 3.85
CA ASP A 191 -5.61 9.81 5.15
C ASP A 191 -7.11 9.56 5.37
N ASP A 192 -7.95 9.89 4.39
CA ASP A 192 -9.39 9.65 4.47
C ASP A 192 -9.70 8.16 4.62
N ARG A 193 -8.99 7.30 3.88
CA ARG A 193 -9.18 5.85 3.99
C ARG A 193 -8.73 5.32 5.34
N LEU A 194 -7.61 5.82 5.85
CA LEU A 194 -7.07 5.46 7.16
C LEU A 194 -7.96 5.96 8.30
N ASN A 195 -8.62 7.11 8.13
CA ASN A 195 -9.61 7.65 9.08
C ASN A 195 -10.87 6.78 9.18
N GLN A 196 -11.21 6.05 8.12
CA GLN A 196 -12.33 5.10 8.12
C GLN A 196 -11.98 3.76 8.81
N LEU A 197 -10.70 3.50 9.10
CA LEU A 197 -10.32 2.29 9.81
C LEU A 197 -10.79 2.35 11.26
N THR A 198 -11.26 1.22 11.76
CA THR A 198 -11.59 1.06 13.18
C THR A 198 -10.50 0.23 13.88
N PRO A 199 -10.37 0.32 15.22
CA PRO A 199 -9.47 -0.53 15.99
C PRO A 199 -9.67 -2.03 15.74
N VAL A 200 -10.92 -2.45 15.53
CA VAL A 200 -11.28 -3.85 15.24
C VAL A 200 -10.70 -4.30 13.90
N MET A 201 -10.81 -3.47 12.85
CA MET A 201 -10.27 -3.80 11.53
C MET A 201 -8.75 -3.95 11.56
N ILE A 202 -8.03 -3.07 12.26
CA ILE A 202 -6.56 -3.20 12.40
C ILE A 202 -6.20 -4.47 13.17
N LYS A 203 -6.92 -4.75 14.25
CA LYS A 203 -6.73 -6.00 15.00
C LYS A 203 -6.92 -7.22 14.11
N GLU A 204 -7.96 -7.26 13.28
CA GLU A 204 -8.20 -8.37 12.35
C GLU A 204 -7.07 -8.51 11.32
N ILE A 205 -6.60 -7.41 10.74
CA ILE A 205 -5.47 -7.40 9.80
C ILE A 205 -4.22 -7.97 10.48
N VAL A 206 -3.83 -7.43 11.64
CA VAL A 206 -2.64 -7.88 12.37
C VAL A 206 -2.80 -9.34 12.77
N GLN A 207 -3.95 -9.71 13.35
CA GLN A 207 -4.23 -11.08 13.77
C GLN A 207 -4.14 -12.05 12.58
N HIS A 208 -4.66 -11.70 11.40
CA HIS A 208 -4.55 -12.53 10.22
C HIS A 208 -3.08 -12.73 9.78
N LEU A 209 -2.25 -11.69 9.87
CA LEU A 209 -0.84 -11.73 9.51
C LEU A 209 0.00 -12.58 10.47
N ILE A 210 -0.17 -12.41 11.80
CA ILE A 210 0.76 -12.99 12.78
C ILE A 210 0.24 -14.23 13.53
N SER A 211 -1.08 -14.46 13.57
CA SER A 211 -1.67 -15.57 14.35
C SER A 211 -1.13 -16.95 13.98
N LYS A 212 -0.85 -17.18 12.69
CA LYS A 212 -0.26 -18.45 12.20
C LYS A 212 1.11 -18.75 12.79
N HIS A 213 1.86 -17.72 13.16
CA HIS A 213 3.22 -17.84 13.68
C HIS A 213 3.26 -17.80 15.21
N LEU A 214 2.33 -17.08 15.85
CA LEU A 214 2.26 -16.96 17.31
C LEU A 214 2.05 -18.30 18.03
N GLY A 215 1.34 -19.26 17.42
CA GLY A 215 1.15 -20.59 18.03
C GLY A 215 2.45 -21.33 18.35
N TRP A 216 3.56 -21.03 17.65
CA TRP A 216 4.88 -21.57 17.99
C TRP A 216 5.38 -21.13 19.37
N LEU A 217 5.00 -19.93 19.81
CA LEU A 217 5.39 -19.38 21.11
C LEU A 217 4.82 -20.26 22.25
N VAL A 218 3.61 -20.80 22.06
CA VAL A 218 3.00 -21.75 23.00
C VAL A 218 3.75 -23.08 23.02
N VAL A 219 4.09 -23.62 21.84
CA VAL A 219 4.86 -24.87 21.71
C VAL A 219 6.19 -24.75 22.45
N TRP A 220 6.94 -23.68 22.19
CA TRP A 220 8.22 -23.44 22.85
C TRP A 220 8.07 -23.16 24.34
N GLY A 221 7.00 -22.50 24.77
CA GLY A 221 6.66 -22.37 26.19
C GLY A 221 6.50 -23.72 26.88
N GLY A 222 5.81 -24.65 26.24
CA GLY A 222 5.66 -26.02 26.74
C GLY A 222 6.98 -26.80 26.73
N VAL A 223 7.76 -26.73 25.65
CA VAL A 223 9.04 -27.45 25.52
C VAL A 223 10.07 -26.94 26.54
N LEU A 224 10.24 -25.62 26.64
CA LEU A 224 11.19 -25.01 27.59
C LEU A 224 10.72 -25.20 29.03
N GLY A 225 9.43 -25.06 29.31
CA GLY A 225 8.85 -25.38 30.61
C GLY A 225 9.13 -26.82 31.00
N GLY A 226 8.88 -27.77 30.10
CA GLY A 226 9.16 -29.19 30.34
C GLY A 226 10.64 -29.48 30.59
N LEU A 227 11.55 -28.84 29.84
CA LEU A 227 12.99 -28.96 30.05
C LEU A 227 13.39 -28.44 31.43
N ILE A 228 12.89 -27.27 31.83
CA ILE A 228 13.14 -26.69 33.17
C ILE A 228 12.59 -27.62 34.25
N GLY A 229 11.38 -28.16 34.07
CA GLY A 229 10.78 -29.13 34.99
C GLY A 229 11.66 -30.38 35.15
N LEU A 230 12.20 -30.91 34.05
CA LEU A 230 13.11 -32.07 34.08
C LEU A 230 14.39 -31.75 34.85
N VAL A 231 15.06 -30.66 34.50
CA VAL A 231 16.33 -30.25 35.13
C VAL A 231 16.12 -29.96 36.61
N SER A 232 15.05 -29.25 36.96
CA SER A 232 14.67 -28.97 38.33
C SER A 232 14.46 -30.26 39.11
N SER A 233 13.70 -31.20 38.55
CA SER A 233 13.39 -32.44 39.24
C SER A 233 14.62 -33.32 39.48
N VAL A 234 15.56 -33.39 38.52
CA VAL A 234 16.83 -34.11 38.67
C VAL A 234 17.74 -33.45 39.72
N LEU A 235 17.83 -32.12 39.73
CA LEU A 235 18.64 -31.39 40.71
C LEU A 235 18.08 -31.55 42.13
N PHE A 236 16.76 -31.42 42.30
CA PHE A 236 16.06 -31.53 43.58
C PHE A 236 15.68 -32.96 43.99
N SER A 237 16.00 -33.98 43.18
CA SER A 237 15.92 -35.40 43.60
C SER A 237 17.24 -35.92 44.18
N THR A 238 18.33 -35.17 44.01
CA THR A 238 19.69 -35.58 44.42
C THR A 238 20.11 -34.98 45.77
N ILE A 239 19.23 -34.19 46.39
CA ILE A 239 19.33 -33.64 47.76
C ILE A 239 18.27 -34.34 48.62
#